data_AF-A0A7S0TWL9-F1
#
_entry.id   AF-A0A7S0TWL9-F1
#
_cell.length_a   1.000
_cell.length_b   1.000
_cell.length_c   1.000
_cell.angle_alpha   90.00
_cell.angle_beta   90.00
_cell.angle_gamma   90.00
#
_symmetry.space_group_name_H-M   'P 1'
#
loop_
_entity.id
_entity.type
_entity.pdbx_description
1 polymer ?
#
loop_
_entity_poly.entity_id
_entity_poly.type
_entity_poly.pdbx_seq_one_letter_code
_entity_poly.pdbx_strand_id
1 'polypeptide(L)'
;EEEEEEEEEEEIDDEEDDDVAVPAEELEEEDMDEEEEEEDSSGEDMIVPATPVKHGPELDEEAKNKVGFILEEFLCCHDVTEAVECMIELHGLGTYPKAVLDEEVVRRGLEMALDASPKECTLMAKMFGSLVDQAILIPEDAAKGFCDVFLDLADISIDIPKAPELLASIAADMLKTGHLDAGVIKAGLVEFQKEDPKNFKFFEGVLATV
;
A
#
# COMPACT_ATOMS: atom_id res chain seq x y z
N GLU A 1 -11.99 31.30 -53.38
CA GLU A 1 -11.33 29.98 -53.44
C GLU A 1 -11.35 29.46 -52.00
N GLU A 2 -12.52 29.24 -51.39
CA GLU A 2 -13.61 28.31 -51.81
C GLU A 2 -12.99 26.90 -51.93
N GLU A 3 -13.45 25.82 -51.30
CA GLU A 3 -14.80 25.24 -51.15
C GLU A 3 -14.76 24.29 -49.90
N GLU A 4 -15.72 24.32 -48.97
CA GLU A 4 -16.98 23.52 -48.89
C GLU A 4 -16.75 22.01 -48.71
N GLU A 5 -17.09 21.47 -47.52
CA GLU A 5 -18.19 20.50 -47.22
C GLU A 5 -17.77 19.05 -47.56
N GLU A 6 -17.97 18.04 -46.72
CA GLU A 6 -19.25 17.34 -46.52
C GLU A 6 -19.25 16.55 -45.19
N GLU A 7 -20.39 16.59 -44.51
CA GLU A 7 -20.83 15.71 -43.42
C GLU A 7 -21.49 14.46 -44.05
N GLU A 8 -21.24 13.26 -43.52
CA GLU A 8 -22.09 12.09 -43.78
C GLU A 8 -22.52 11.48 -42.43
N GLU A 9 -23.80 11.69 -42.11
CA GLU A 9 -24.58 10.95 -41.11
C GLU A 9 -25.11 9.68 -41.78
N GLU A 10 -24.89 8.49 -41.20
CA GLU A 10 -25.63 7.29 -41.58
C GLU A 10 -26.65 6.94 -40.48
N GLU A 11 -27.91 7.18 -40.81
CA GLU A 11 -29.10 6.66 -40.15
C GLU A 11 -29.22 5.14 -40.41
N ILE A 12 -29.50 4.34 -39.38
CA ILE A 12 -30.00 2.98 -39.54
C ILE A 12 -31.38 2.95 -38.90
N ASP A 13 -32.37 2.89 -39.79
CA ASP A 13 -33.80 2.84 -39.51
C ASP A 13 -34.25 1.37 -39.31
N ASP A 14 -35.31 1.25 -38.52
CA ASP A 14 -35.97 0.05 -37.99
C ASP A 14 -36.41 -0.99 -39.05
N GLU A 15 -36.49 -2.27 -38.67
CA GLU A 15 -37.72 -3.08 -38.84
C GLU A 15 -37.77 -4.25 -37.84
N GLU A 16 -38.99 -4.46 -37.31
CA GLU A 16 -39.40 -5.33 -36.21
C GLU A 16 -39.68 -6.80 -36.62
N ASP A 17 -40.09 -7.56 -35.60
CA ASP A 17 -40.91 -8.78 -35.59
C ASP A 17 -40.21 -10.14 -35.64
N ASP A 18 -40.11 -10.79 -34.47
CA ASP A 18 -40.76 -12.11 -34.30
C ASP A 18 -41.08 -12.38 -32.82
N ASP A 19 -42.38 -12.36 -32.53
CA ASP A 19 -43.05 -12.80 -31.31
C ASP A 19 -42.80 -14.30 -31.04
N VAL A 20 -42.21 -14.65 -29.89
CA VAL A 20 -42.54 -15.92 -29.23
C VAL A 20 -42.76 -15.71 -27.74
N ALA A 21 -44.02 -15.45 -27.42
CA ALA A 21 -44.58 -15.56 -26.08
C ALA A 21 -44.53 -17.02 -25.58
N VAL A 22 -44.01 -17.23 -24.37
CA VAL A 22 -44.24 -18.44 -23.55
C VAL A 22 -44.44 -17.98 -22.09
N PRO A 23 -45.42 -18.54 -21.36
CA PRO A 23 -46.25 -17.79 -20.42
C PRO A 23 -45.76 -17.77 -18.97
N ALA A 24 -46.37 -16.86 -18.22
CA ALA A 24 -46.26 -16.70 -16.77
C ALA A 24 -47.08 -17.76 -16.02
N GLU A 25 -46.41 -18.50 -15.14
CA GLU A 25 -46.96 -19.31 -14.05
C GLU A 25 -45.76 -19.63 -13.12
N GLU A 26 -45.78 -19.55 -11.80
CA GLU A 26 -46.76 -19.24 -10.77
C GLU A 26 -45.97 -18.80 -9.51
N LEU A 27 -46.62 -18.00 -8.66
CA LEU A 27 -46.17 -17.63 -7.32
C LEU A 27 -46.39 -18.81 -6.36
N GLU A 28 -45.34 -19.23 -5.65
CA GLU A 28 -45.53 -19.86 -4.33
C GLU A 28 -44.52 -19.26 -3.34
N GLU A 29 -45.09 -18.61 -2.32
CA GLU A 29 -44.44 -18.11 -1.12
C GLU A 29 -44.22 -19.28 -0.16
N GLU A 30 -43.03 -19.39 0.41
CA GLU A 30 -42.80 -20.20 1.62
C GLU A 30 -42.14 -19.32 2.68
N ASP A 31 -42.98 -18.81 3.58
CA ASP A 31 -42.65 -18.39 4.95
C ASP A 31 -42.53 -19.63 5.87
N MET A 32 -41.74 -19.51 6.94
CA MET A 32 -41.53 -20.41 8.13
C MET A 32 -40.07 -20.89 8.23
N ASP A 33 -39.34 -20.81 9.34
CA ASP A 33 -39.62 -20.35 10.70
C ASP A 33 -38.27 -20.04 11.38
N GLU A 34 -38.32 -19.17 12.39
CA GLU A 34 -37.30 -18.98 13.42
C GLU A 34 -37.00 -20.29 14.15
N GLU A 35 -35.74 -20.69 14.28
CA GLU A 35 -35.30 -21.48 15.44
C GLU A 35 -34.01 -20.90 16.01
N GLU A 36 -34.17 -20.10 17.07
CA GLU A 36 -33.20 -19.96 18.14
C GLU A 36 -33.14 -21.29 18.91
N GLU A 37 -31.96 -21.93 18.96
CA GLU A 37 -31.64 -22.85 20.06
C GLU A 37 -30.33 -22.39 20.72
N GLU A 38 -30.48 -21.90 21.94
CA GLU A 38 -29.42 -21.58 22.89
C GLU A 38 -29.07 -22.79 23.78
N GLU A 39 -27.84 -22.71 24.33
CA GLU A 39 -27.27 -23.41 25.49
C GLU A 39 -26.43 -24.71 25.35
N ASP A 40 -25.11 -24.46 25.41
CA ASP A 40 -24.13 -24.91 26.43
C ASP A 40 -23.79 -26.40 26.60
N SER A 41 -22.57 -26.77 26.18
CA SER A 41 -21.79 -27.80 26.88
C SER A 41 -20.28 -27.65 26.65
N SER A 42 -19.62 -27.10 27.67
CA SER A 42 -18.26 -27.40 28.15
C SER A 42 -17.22 -28.03 27.20
N GLY A 43 -16.15 -27.26 26.95
CA GLY A 43 -14.77 -27.73 27.09
C GLY A 43 -14.16 -28.53 25.95
N GLU A 44 -13.43 -27.83 25.08
CA GLU A 44 -12.01 -28.05 24.74
C GLU A 44 -11.63 -26.99 23.70
N ASP A 45 -10.62 -26.17 23.99
CA ASP A 45 -10.07 -25.18 23.05
C ASP A 45 -9.53 -25.88 21.80
N MET A 46 -10.40 -26.08 20.81
CA MET A 46 -10.00 -26.36 19.45
C MET A 46 -9.39 -25.06 18.92
N ILE A 47 -8.05 -25.06 18.84
CA ILE A 47 -7.28 -24.15 18.01
C ILE A 47 -7.91 -24.21 16.61
N VAL A 48 -8.74 -23.23 16.26
CA VAL A 48 -9.14 -23.01 14.89
C VAL A 48 -7.85 -22.67 14.13
N PRO A 49 -7.39 -23.48 13.17
CA PRO A 49 -6.29 -23.05 12.33
C PRO A 49 -6.78 -21.80 11.63
N ALA A 50 -6.12 -20.67 11.93
CA ALA A 50 -6.33 -19.41 11.26
C ALA A 50 -6.36 -19.70 9.75
N THR A 51 -7.50 -19.46 9.14
CA THR A 51 -7.62 -19.48 7.68
C THR A 51 -6.55 -18.53 7.14
N PRO A 52 -5.69 -18.96 6.19
CA PRO A 52 -4.68 -18.08 5.65
C PRO A 52 -5.39 -16.90 4.99
N VAL A 53 -5.28 -15.73 5.61
CA VAL A 53 -5.50 -14.45 4.93
C VAL A 53 -4.68 -14.52 3.65
N LYS A 54 -5.31 -14.24 2.52
CA LYS A 54 -4.66 -14.31 1.20
C LYS A 54 -3.63 -13.18 1.13
N HIS A 55 -2.43 -13.45 1.62
CA HIS A 55 -1.27 -12.61 1.38
C HIS A 55 -1.03 -12.63 -0.13
N GLY A 56 -0.76 -11.47 -0.72
CA GLY A 56 -0.36 -11.35 -2.11
C GLY A 56 0.94 -12.13 -2.37
N PRO A 57 1.61 -11.92 -3.52
CA PRO A 57 2.95 -12.45 -3.71
C PRO A 57 3.86 -11.92 -2.60
N GLU A 58 4.18 -12.77 -1.62
CA GLU A 58 5.09 -12.44 -0.52
C GLU A 58 6.53 -12.73 -0.96
N LEU A 59 7.47 -11.86 -0.59
CA LEU A 59 8.90 -12.10 -0.77
C LEU A 59 9.34 -13.29 0.08
N ASP A 60 10.23 -14.11 -0.46
CA ASP A 60 10.89 -15.13 0.34
C ASP A 60 11.89 -14.52 1.33
N GLU A 61 12.26 -15.30 2.34
CA GLU A 61 13.19 -14.87 3.37
C GLU A 61 14.58 -14.51 2.80
N GLU A 62 14.99 -15.10 1.68
CA GLU A 62 16.26 -14.76 1.04
C GLU A 62 16.23 -13.31 0.53
N ALA A 63 15.14 -12.91 -0.11
CA ALA A 63 14.96 -11.55 -0.61
C ALA A 63 14.87 -10.53 0.52
N LYS A 64 14.07 -10.82 1.56
CA LYS A 64 13.94 -9.94 2.74
C LYS A 64 15.29 -9.75 3.43
N ASN A 65 16.09 -10.81 3.55
CA ASN A 65 17.44 -10.72 4.10
C ASN A 65 18.37 -9.87 3.22
N LYS A 66 18.31 -10.00 1.89
CA LYS A 66 19.10 -9.16 0.97
C LYS A 66 18.73 -7.68 1.12
N VAL A 67 17.44 -7.36 1.15
CA VAL A 67 16.96 -6.00 1.41
C VAL A 67 17.48 -5.49 2.75
N GLY A 68 17.37 -6.30 3.80
CA GLY A 68 17.90 -6.00 5.13
C GLY A 68 19.40 -5.65 5.09
N PHE A 69 20.23 -6.48 4.45
CA PHE A 69 21.67 -6.23 4.36
C PHE A 69 21.99 -4.92 3.63
N ILE A 70 21.33 -4.64 2.50
CA ILE A 70 21.54 -3.38 1.75
C ILE A 70 21.22 -2.17 2.62
N LEU A 71 20.11 -2.21 3.37
CA LEU A 71 19.69 -1.14 4.25
C LEU A 71 20.61 -0.98 5.47
N GLU A 72 21.08 -2.10 6.06
CA GLU A 72 22.03 -2.09 7.17
C GLU A 72 23.38 -1.49 6.75
N GLU A 73 23.90 -1.90 5.60
CA GLU A 73 25.15 -1.36 5.05
C GLU A 73 25.01 0.13 4.76
N PHE A 74 23.91 0.55 4.12
CA PHE A 74 23.63 1.96 3.90
C PHE A 74 23.61 2.77 5.20
N LEU A 75 22.93 2.29 6.25
CA LEU A 75 22.88 2.99 7.54
C LEU A 75 24.24 3.00 8.27
N CYS A 76 25.12 2.05 7.98
CA CYS A 76 26.46 1.99 8.53
C CYS A 76 27.45 2.94 7.83
N CYS A 77 27.48 2.93 6.49
CA CYS A 77 28.47 3.67 5.70
C CYS A 77 27.95 5.00 5.14
N HIS A 78 26.64 5.21 5.09
CA HIS A 78 25.94 6.34 4.47
C HIS A 78 26.23 6.54 2.98
N ASP A 79 26.61 5.47 2.26
CA ASP A 79 26.87 5.53 0.83
C ASP A 79 25.61 5.22 0.03
N VAL A 80 24.97 6.30 -0.45
CA VAL A 80 23.78 6.20 -1.30
C VAL A 80 24.09 5.56 -2.65
N THR A 81 25.30 5.76 -3.17
CA THR A 81 25.69 5.25 -4.51
C THR A 81 25.77 3.73 -4.48
N GLU A 82 26.45 3.20 -3.47
CA GLU A 82 26.56 1.75 -3.28
C GLU A 82 25.19 1.11 -3.08
N ALA A 83 24.36 1.71 -2.20
CA ALA A 83 23.03 1.17 -1.92
C ALA A 83 22.14 1.16 -3.17
N VAL A 84 22.24 2.18 -4.03
CA VAL A 84 21.59 2.25 -5.34
C VAL A 84 22.08 1.13 -6.26
N GLU A 85 23.39 0.91 -6.35
CA GLU A 85 23.97 -0.16 -7.18
C GLU A 85 23.50 -1.54 -6.71
N CYS A 86 23.52 -1.81 -5.40
CA CYS A 86 23.02 -3.06 -4.83
C CYS A 86 21.51 -3.27 -5.12
N MET A 87 20.71 -2.21 -5.08
CA MET A 87 19.29 -2.29 -5.45
C MET A 87 19.09 -2.60 -6.93
N ILE A 88 19.89 -2.00 -7.83
CA ILE A 88 19.86 -2.32 -9.27
C ILE A 88 20.22 -3.79 -9.50
N GLU A 89 21.25 -4.29 -8.83
CA GLU A 89 21.65 -5.70 -8.93
C GLU A 89 20.53 -6.63 -8.45
N LEU A 90 19.90 -6.32 -7.32
CA LEU A 90 18.80 -7.10 -6.77
C LEU A 90 17.59 -7.15 -7.71
N HIS A 91 17.17 -6.01 -8.27
CA HIS A 91 16.12 -5.98 -9.30
C HIS A 91 16.53 -6.70 -10.58
N GLY A 92 17.80 -6.58 -10.98
CA GLY A 92 18.37 -7.18 -12.18
C GLY A 92 18.35 -8.71 -12.19
N LEU A 93 18.21 -9.35 -11.02
CA LEU A 93 17.99 -10.80 -10.92
C LEU A 93 16.66 -11.22 -11.56
N GLY A 94 15.66 -10.34 -11.60
CA GLY A 94 14.34 -10.61 -12.18
C GLY A 94 13.56 -11.73 -11.47
N THR A 95 13.99 -12.11 -10.26
CA THR A 95 13.43 -13.21 -9.47
C THR A 95 12.16 -12.83 -8.73
N TYR A 96 12.02 -11.55 -8.39
CA TYR A 96 10.94 -11.03 -7.55
C TYR A 96 10.10 -9.98 -8.29
N PRO A 97 8.77 -9.93 -8.08
CA PRO A 97 7.96 -8.85 -8.61
C PRO A 97 8.46 -7.50 -8.09
N LYS A 98 8.69 -6.56 -9.00
CA LYS A 98 9.27 -5.25 -8.66
C LYS A 98 8.47 -4.53 -7.58
N ALA A 99 7.15 -4.47 -7.71
CA ALA A 99 6.29 -3.75 -6.77
C ALA A 99 6.40 -4.27 -5.33
N VAL A 100 6.43 -5.60 -5.15
CA VAL A 100 6.55 -6.22 -3.82
C VAL A 100 7.92 -5.91 -3.21
N LEU A 101 8.98 -5.92 -4.04
CA LEU A 101 10.33 -5.59 -3.59
C LEU A 101 10.47 -4.11 -3.22
N ASP A 102 9.89 -3.21 -4.02
CA ASP A 102 9.83 -1.78 -3.76
C ASP A 102 9.11 -1.49 -2.42
N GLU A 103 7.93 -2.10 -2.22
CA GLU A 103 7.13 -1.99 -0.98
C GLU A 103 7.95 -2.46 0.24
N GLU A 104 8.61 -3.63 0.16
CA GLU A 104 9.45 -4.18 1.24
C GLU A 104 10.65 -3.28 1.57
N VAL A 105 11.32 -2.73 0.56
CA VAL A 105 12.48 -1.83 0.75
C VAL A 105 12.07 -0.60 1.56
N VAL A 106 10.91 -0.02 1.24
CA VAL A 106 10.40 1.15 1.96
C VAL A 106 9.95 0.76 3.35
N ARG A 107 9.14 -0.28 3.50
CA ARG A 107 8.66 -0.73 4.81
C ARG A 107 9.82 -1.03 5.76
N ARG A 108 10.74 -1.90 5.33
CA ARG A 108 11.90 -2.32 6.15
C ARG A 108 12.83 -1.15 6.44
N GLY A 109 13.09 -0.29 5.46
CA GLY A 109 13.93 0.88 5.64
C GLY A 109 13.33 1.89 6.62
N LEU A 110 12.02 2.10 6.60
CA LEU A 110 11.31 2.92 7.58
C LEU A 110 11.45 2.32 8.99
N GLU A 111 11.09 1.06 9.19
CA GLU A 111 11.21 0.39 10.50
C GLU A 111 12.62 0.51 11.09
N MET A 112 13.65 0.25 10.27
CA MET A 112 15.04 0.37 10.70
C MET A 112 15.43 1.80 11.05
N ALA A 113 14.96 2.78 10.28
CA ALA A 113 15.27 4.19 10.53
C ALA A 113 14.56 4.72 11.79
N LEU A 114 13.33 4.28 12.05
CA LEU A 114 12.53 4.65 13.22
C LEU A 114 13.15 4.15 14.53
N ASP A 115 13.73 2.94 14.52
CA ASP A 115 14.41 2.35 15.67
C ASP A 115 15.81 2.96 15.93
N ALA A 116 16.39 3.58 14.91
CA ALA A 116 17.75 4.15 14.98
C ALA A 116 17.78 5.56 15.61
N SER A 117 17.70 6.60 14.78
CA SER A 117 17.67 7.99 15.27
C SER A 117 17.12 8.97 14.22
N PRO A 118 16.80 10.22 14.61
CA PRO A 118 16.34 11.25 13.67
C PRO A 118 17.31 11.50 12.49
N LYS A 119 18.62 11.30 12.73
CA LYS A 119 19.63 11.43 11.68
C LYS A 119 19.46 10.34 10.63
N GLU A 120 19.30 9.09 11.07
CA GLU A 120 19.09 7.92 10.21
C GLU A 120 17.75 8.01 9.46
N CYS A 121 16.69 8.57 10.09
CA CYS A 121 15.44 8.92 9.39
C CYS A 121 15.68 9.88 8.20
N THR A 122 16.47 10.94 8.42
CA THR A 122 16.81 11.91 7.35
C THR A 122 17.61 11.25 6.22
N LEU A 123 18.56 10.37 6.59
CA LEU A 123 19.38 9.64 5.63
C LEU A 123 18.54 8.64 4.82
N MET A 124 17.61 7.95 5.47
CA MET A 124 16.71 7.01 4.81
C MET A 124 15.79 7.73 3.81
N ALA A 125 15.21 8.88 4.19
CA ALA A 125 14.44 9.72 3.27
C ALA A 125 15.26 10.10 2.02
N LYS A 126 16.54 10.46 2.21
CA LYS A 126 17.45 10.79 1.11
C LYS A 126 17.74 9.58 0.22
N MET A 127 17.92 8.40 0.81
CA MET A 127 18.14 7.17 0.05
C MET A 127 16.92 6.82 -0.80
N PHE A 128 15.72 6.80 -0.21
CA PHE A 128 14.50 6.57 -0.96
C PHE A 128 14.30 7.59 -2.08
N GLY A 129 14.54 8.88 -1.81
CA GLY A 129 14.50 9.91 -2.85
C GLY A 129 15.47 9.62 -3.99
N SER A 130 16.71 9.23 -3.67
CA SER A 130 17.72 8.86 -4.68
C SER A 130 17.31 7.63 -5.52
N LEU A 131 16.59 6.66 -4.94
CA LEU A 131 16.04 5.53 -5.69
C LEU A 131 14.91 5.98 -6.62
N VAL A 132 14.04 6.88 -6.16
CA VAL A 132 12.93 7.44 -6.97
C VAL A 132 13.46 8.27 -8.13
N ASP A 133 14.42 9.18 -7.87
CA ASP A 133 15.06 10.01 -8.89
C ASP A 133 15.70 9.18 -10.02
N GLN A 134 16.17 7.98 -9.71
CA GLN A 134 16.78 7.05 -10.65
C GLN A 134 15.81 6.02 -11.23
N ALA A 135 14.51 6.15 -10.93
CA ALA A 135 13.45 5.23 -11.35
C ALA A 135 13.67 3.77 -10.91
N ILE A 136 14.43 3.57 -9.83
CA ILE A 136 14.64 2.26 -9.21
C ILE A 136 13.50 1.94 -8.25
N LEU A 137 13.00 2.94 -7.53
CA LEU A 137 11.81 2.85 -6.67
C LEU A 137 10.65 3.59 -7.34
N ILE A 138 9.51 2.92 -7.51
CA ILE A 138 8.30 3.51 -8.07
C ILE A 138 7.60 4.33 -6.96
N PRO A 139 7.24 5.61 -7.19
CA PRO A 139 6.60 6.45 -6.18
C PRO A 139 5.31 5.86 -5.58
N GLU A 140 4.51 5.19 -6.41
CA GLU A 140 3.28 4.54 -5.98
C GLU A 140 3.56 3.38 -5.02
N ASP A 141 4.58 2.57 -5.29
CA ASP A 141 4.98 1.45 -4.44
C ASP A 141 5.65 1.95 -3.16
N ALA A 142 6.40 3.06 -3.24
CA ALA A 142 6.90 3.74 -2.06
C ALA A 142 5.77 4.22 -1.16
N ALA A 143 4.74 4.85 -1.72
CA ALA A 143 3.60 5.34 -0.95
C ALA A 143 2.84 4.21 -0.24
N LYS A 144 2.71 3.02 -0.87
CA LYS A 144 2.15 1.84 -0.21
C LYS A 144 3.01 1.35 0.94
N GLY A 145 4.34 1.29 0.77
CA GLY A 145 5.25 0.94 1.87
C GLY A 145 5.13 1.89 3.07
N PHE A 146 4.87 3.19 2.84
CA PHE A 146 4.51 4.11 3.92
C PHE A 146 3.16 3.77 4.57
N CYS A 147 2.15 3.43 3.77
CA CYS A 147 0.83 3.05 4.28
C CYS A 147 0.90 1.82 5.18
N ASP A 148 1.67 0.81 4.80
CA ASP A 148 1.86 -0.40 5.62
C ASP A 148 2.45 -0.05 6.99
N VAL A 149 3.47 0.81 7.02
CA VAL A 149 4.06 1.27 8.29
C VAL A 149 3.10 2.16 9.08
N PHE A 150 2.19 2.91 8.44
CA PHE A 150 1.14 3.63 9.17
C PHE A 150 0.19 2.67 9.89
N LEU A 151 -0.22 1.57 9.25
CA LEU A 151 -1.09 0.57 9.87
C LEU A 151 -0.40 -0.08 11.09
N ASP A 152 0.88 -0.41 10.96
CA ASP A 152 1.68 -1.01 12.03
C ASP A 152 2.16 0.02 13.09
N LEU A 153 1.93 1.33 12.86
CA LEU A 153 2.53 2.40 13.66
C LEU A 153 2.13 2.37 15.13
N ALA A 154 0.90 1.95 15.43
CA ALA A 154 0.40 1.86 16.80
C ALA A 154 1.23 0.85 17.61
N ASP A 155 1.54 -0.30 17.00
CA ASP A 155 2.36 -1.35 17.61
C ASP A 155 3.83 -0.95 17.67
N ILE A 156 4.38 -0.37 16.59
CA ILE A 156 5.75 0.18 16.56
C ILE A 156 5.93 1.22 17.68
N SER A 157 4.90 2.02 17.96
CA SER A 157 4.93 3.06 18.98
C SER A 157 4.98 2.53 20.42
N ILE A 158 4.67 1.25 20.64
CA ILE A 158 4.80 0.60 21.96
C ILE A 158 6.28 0.55 22.35
N ASP A 159 7.13 0.14 21.42
CA ASP A 159 8.57 0.02 21.64
C ASP A 159 9.32 1.34 21.37
N ILE A 160 8.86 2.10 20.37
CA ILE A 160 9.47 3.36 19.94
C ILE A 160 8.46 4.50 20.08
N PRO A 161 8.33 5.13 21.26
CA PRO A 161 7.33 6.18 21.52
C PRO A 161 7.42 7.42 20.60
N LYS A 162 8.54 7.58 19.89
CA LYS A 162 8.78 8.67 18.92
C LYS A 162 8.50 8.29 17.47
N ALA A 163 8.17 7.03 17.18
CA ALA A 163 7.96 6.56 15.82
C ALA A 163 6.96 7.43 15.03
N PRO A 164 5.82 7.89 15.59
CA PRO A 164 4.89 8.74 14.84
C PRO A 164 5.50 10.08 14.40
N GLU A 165 6.27 10.73 15.26
CA GLU A 165 6.95 12.00 14.95
C GLU A 165 8.04 11.81 13.89
N LEU A 166 8.82 10.73 14.02
CA LEU A 166 9.89 10.41 13.09
C LEU A 166 9.35 10.05 11.70
N LEU A 167 8.33 9.19 11.64
CA LEU A 167 7.71 8.78 10.40
C LEU A 167 7.05 9.96 9.68
N ALA A 168 6.35 10.82 10.42
CA ALA A 168 5.81 12.08 9.90
C ALA A 168 6.90 12.98 9.32
N SER A 169 8.08 13.05 9.96
CA SER A 169 9.22 13.82 9.44
C SER A 169 9.72 13.27 8.10
N ILE A 170 9.88 11.94 7.98
CA ILE A 170 10.33 11.30 6.73
C ILE A 170 9.30 11.56 5.63
N ALA A 171 8.02 11.32 5.90
CA ALA A 171 6.94 11.54 4.95
C ALA A 171 6.88 13.00 4.47
N ALA A 172 6.95 13.97 5.40
CA ALA A 172 6.98 15.39 5.07
C ALA A 172 8.15 15.75 4.16
N ASP A 173 9.33 15.22 4.42
CA ASP A 173 10.51 15.54 3.61
C ASP A 173 10.40 14.94 2.21
N MET A 174 9.97 13.68 2.08
CA MET A 174 9.76 13.05 0.78
C MET A 174 8.66 13.74 -0.04
N LEU A 175 7.56 14.17 0.60
CA LEU A 175 6.50 14.96 -0.06
C LEU A 175 7.02 16.33 -0.54
N LYS A 176 7.78 17.07 0.29
CA LYS A 176 8.36 18.37 -0.11
C LYS A 176 9.30 18.24 -1.31
N THR A 177 10.02 17.13 -1.39
CA THR A 177 10.95 16.84 -2.49
C THR A 177 10.26 16.23 -3.73
N GLY A 178 8.98 15.90 -3.65
CA GLY A 178 8.22 15.30 -4.76
C GLY A 178 8.48 13.81 -5.00
N HIS A 179 9.04 13.09 -4.03
CA HIS A 179 9.31 11.65 -4.13
C HIS A 179 8.14 10.76 -3.68
N LEU A 180 7.07 11.35 -3.15
CA LEU A 180 5.83 10.66 -2.77
C LEU A 180 4.64 11.37 -3.40
N ASP A 181 3.63 10.59 -3.78
CA ASP A 181 2.35 11.14 -4.20
C ASP A 181 1.52 11.58 -3.00
N ALA A 182 1.14 12.87 -3.02
CA ALA A 182 0.33 13.50 -2.00
C ALA A 182 -1.04 12.84 -1.81
N GLY A 183 -1.68 12.44 -2.91
CA GLY A 183 -3.02 11.87 -2.91
C GLY A 183 -3.05 10.49 -2.26
N VAL A 184 -2.09 9.63 -2.60
CA VAL A 184 -1.96 8.29 -2.03
C VAL A 184 -1.66 8.38 -0.53
N ILE A 185 -0.70 9.21 -0.12
CA ILE A 185 -0.37 9.39 1.30
C ILE A 185 -1.54 9.99 2.07
N LYS A 186 -2.27 10.96 1.50
CA LYS A 186 -3.49 11.51 2.11
C LYS A 186 -4.56 10.43 2.33
N ALA A 187 -4.79 9.58 1.34
CA ALA A 187 -5.75 8.49 1.45
C ALA A 187 -5.35 7.51 2.56
N GLY A 188 -4.08 7.07 2.59
CA GLY A 188 -3.56 6.20 3.64
C GLY A 188 -3.66 6.81 5.03
N LEU A 189 -3.36 8.11 5.18
CA LEU A 189 -3.48 8.81 6.45
C LEU A 189 -4.93 8.96 6.94
N VAL A 190 -5.91 9.07 6.03
CA VAL A 190 -7.34 9.10 6.40
C VAL A 190 -7.78 7.75 6.97
N GLU A 191 -7.33 6.63 6.39
CA GLU A 191 -7.62 5.31 6.96
C GLU A 191 -6.91 5.13 8.31
N PHE A 192 -5.62 5.48 8.39
CA PHE A 192 -4.87 5.49 9.64
C PHE A 192 -5.53 6.34 10.74
N GLN A 193 -6.13 7.49 10.40
CA GLN A 193 -6.85 8.32 11.38
C GLN A 193 -8.00 7.56 12.08
N LYS A 194 -8.70 6.69 11.33
CA LYS A 194 -9.82 5.91 11.88
C LYS A 194 -9.31 4.85 12.86
N GLU A 195 -8.15 4.26 12.55
CA GLU A 195 -7.55 3.18 13.34
C GLU A 195 -6.80 3.72 14.57
N ASP A 196 -6.00 4.77 14.39
CA ASP A 196 -5.20 5.41 15.46
C ASP A 196 -5.36 6.94 15.46
N PRO A 197 -6.48 7.45 16.02
CA PRO A 197 -6.73 8.88 16.12
C PRO A 197 -5.75 9.59 17.07
N LYS A 198 -5.06 8.87 17.96
CA LYS A 198 -4.15 9.45 18.95
C LYS A 198 -2.84 9.89 18.30
N ASN A 199 -2.32 9.08 17.39
CA ASN A 199 -1.08 9.36 16.68
C ASN A 199 -1.30 10.18 15.40
N PHE A 200 -2.54 10.30 14.91
CA PHE A 200 -2.86 11.12 13.74
C PHE A 200 -2.37 12.59 13.82
N LYS A 201 -2.37 13.20 15.01
CA LYS A 201 -1.92 14.60 15.21
C LYS A 201 -0.50 14.88 14.72
N PHE A 202 0.37 13.87 14.65
CA PHE A 202 1.74 14.02 14.15
C PHE A 202 1.78 14.24 12.62
N PHE A 203 0.74 13.79 11.93
CA PHE A 203 0.61 13.86 10.48
C PHE A 203 -0.20 15.06 9.99
N GLU A 204 -0.83 15.85 10.89
CA GLU A 204 -1.54 17.08 10.50
C GLU A 204 -0.63 18.07 9.76
N GLY A 205 0.63 18.21 10.21
CA GLY A 205 1.63 19.03 9.53
C GLY A 205 2.05 18.47 8.17
N VAL A 206 2.10 17.14 8.04
CA VAL A 206 2.39 16.45 6.78
C VAL A 206 1.29 16.76 5.76
N LEU A 207 0.03 16.59 6.17
CA LEU A 207 -1.15 16.88 5.35
C LEU A 207 -1.25 18.36 4.94
N ALA A 208 -0.77 19.28 5.77
CA ALA A 208 -0.74 20.72 5.44
C ALA A 208 0.37 21.09 4.44
N THR A 209 1.34 20.20 4.20
CA THR A 209 2.47 20.44 3.30
C THR A 209 2.12 20.09 1.83
N VAL A 210 0.96 19.45 1.61
CA VAL A 210 0.46 18.94 0.32
C VAL A 210 -0.93 19.47 -0.01
#